data_AF-A0A9E3K5I0-F1
#
_entry.id   AF-A0A9E3K5I0-F1
#
_cell.length_a   1.000
_cell.length_b   1.000
_cell.length_c   1.000
_cell.angle_alpha   90.00
_cell.angle_beta   90.00
_cell.angle_gamma   90.00
#
_symmetry.space_group_name_H-M   'P 1'
#
loop_
_entity.id
_entity.type
_entity.pdbx_description
1 polymer ?
#
loop_
_entity_poly.entity_id
_entity_poly.type
_entity_poly.pdbx_seq_one_letter_code
_entity_poly.pdbx_strand_id
1 'polypeptide(L)'
;MRDPGLSKAIDAAGGVTELARRVGISQPSVSNWDKVPAERVLSIEAVTGVSRKVLRPDLYREPRPPAKELDEIDLARAQEYALLSTLLVRAPNAALLKSLSVLRGDASPLGVAHVALAQAAADGTVERIEREYFDLFIGLGRGELLPYASYYLTGFLHERPLARLRADLGRLGIERAAGNYEPEDHAATLCEIMAGIVGGSLPAEEGEDRRIFEKHLSPWIGRFFTDLECAKAAPFYRHVGALGHVFIEIEKEAFALPS
;
A
#
# COMPACT_ATOMS: atom_id res chain seq x y z
N MET A 1 -25.33 -8.42 22.73
CA MET A 1 -24.39 -7.29 22.70
C MET A 1 -24.93 -6.34 21.65
N ARG A 2 -25.24 -5.09 22.00
CA ARG A 2 -25.89 -4.16 21.05
C ARG A 2 -24.90 -3.70 19.98
N ASP A 3 -25.41 -3.52 18.77
CA ASP A 3 -24.65 -2.99 17.64
C ASP A 3 -24.07 -1.58 17.95
N PRO A 4 -22.85 -1.26 17.47
CA PRO A 4 -22.23 0.04 17.69
C PRO A 4 -23.04 1.23 17.15
N GLY A 5 -23.71 1.05 16.00
CA GLY A 5 -24.55 2.06 15.39
C GLY A 5 -25.78 2.38 16.25
N LEU A 6 -26.42 1.33 16.80
CA LEU A 6 -27.52 1.48 17.74
C LEU A 6 -27.09 2.19 19.03
N SER A 7 -25.93 1.81 19.58
CA SER A 7 -25.41 2.43 20.81
C SER A 7 -25.16 3.92 20.61
N LYS A 8 -24.52 4.30 19.49
CA LYS A 8 -24.26 5.70 19.15
C LYS A 8 -25.54 6.52 18.96
N ALA A 9 -26.58 5.92 18.37
CA ALA A 9 -27.88 6.57 18.23
C ALA A 9 -28.55 6.84 19.58
N ILE A 10 -28.47 5.88 20.50
CA ILE A 10 -29.01 6.00 21.87
C ILE A 10 -28.28 7.12 22.63
N ASP A 11 -26.95 7.15 22.55
CA ASP A 11 -26.14 8.16 23.22
C ASP A 11 -26.42 9.57 22.65
N ALA A 12 -26.47 9.70 21.33
CA ALA A 12 -26.79 10.97 20.66
C ALA A 12 -28.21 11.47 20.98
N ALA A 13 -29.15 10.56 21.21
CA ALA A 13 -30.50 10.91 21.63
C ALA A 13 -30.59 11.29 23.12
N GLY A 14 -29.60 10.95 23.95
CA GLY A 14 -29.67 11.14 25.41
C GLY A 14 -30.34 9.99 26.16
N GLY A 15 -30.36 8.78 25.57
CA GLY A 15 -30.85 7.56 26.21
C GLY A 15 -32.00 6.89 25.46
N VAL A 16 -32.29 5.65 25.84
CA VAL A 16 -33.26 4.76 25.14
C VAL A 16 -34.67 5.35 25.14
N THR A 17 -35.10 5.94 26.25
CA THR A 17 -36.43 6.56 26.38
C THR A 17 -36.57 7.78 25.48
N GLU A 18 -35.53 8.60 25.39
CA GLU A 18 -35.54 9.82 24.59
C GLU A 18 -35.46 9.50 23.09
N LEU A 19 -34.68 8.48 22.71
CA LEU A 19 -34.69 7.95 21.34
C LEU A 19 -36.09 7.43 20.95
N ALA A 20 -36.72 6.64 21.82
CA ALA A 20 -38.07 6.11 21.57
C ALA A 20 -39.10 7.23 21.40
N ARG A 21 -39.04 8.26 22.26
CA ARG A 21 -39.90 9.44 22.20
C ARG A 21 -39.73 10.21 20.89
N ARG A 22 -38.49 10.48 20.47
CA ARG A 22 -38.18 11.22 19.24
C ARG A 22 -38.56 10.46 17.97
N VAL A 23 -38.42 9.13 17.98
CA VAL A 23 -38.78 8.26 16.85
C VAL A 23 -40.29 7.94 16.81
N GLY A 24 -41.02 8.23 17.89
CA GLY A 24 -42.47 8.02 17.97
C GLY A 24 -42.87 6.55 18.20
N ILE A 25 -42.07 5.81 18.97
CA ILE A 25 -42.31 4.40 19.30
C ILE A 25 -42.21 4.13 20.80
N SER A 26 -42.64 2.94 21.23
CA SER A 26 -42.54 2.57 22.64
C SER A 26 -41.09 2.29 23.05
N GLN A 27 -40.72 2.70 24.27
CA GLN A 27 -39.40 2.45 24.86
C GLN A 27 -39.00 0.94 24.87
N PRO A 28 -39.91 -0.01 25.13
CA PRO A 28 -39.61 -1.44 25.01
C PRO A 28 -39.20 -1.84 23.59
N SER A 29 -39.73 -1.18 22.55
CA SER A 29 -39.37 -1.48 21.15
C SER A 29 -37.89 -1.21 20.89
N VAL A 30 -37.39 -0.05 21.34
CA VAL A 30 -35.96 0.30 21.18
C VAL A 30 -35.08 -0.60 22.06
N SER A 31 -35.54 -0.94 23.26
CA SER A 31 -34.77 -1.79 24.18
C SER A 31 -34.50 -3.18 23.63
N ASN A 32 -35.45 -3.71 22.86
CA ASN A 32 -35.41 -5.03 22.25
C ASN A 32 -34.62 -5.06 20.92
N TRP A 33 -34.08 -3.94 20.47
CA TRP A 33 -33.25 -3.93 19.27
C TRP A 33 -31.84 -4.42 19.59
N ASP A 34 -31.38 -5.40 18.81
CA ASP A 34 -29.97 -5.75 18.73
C ASP A 34 -29.22 -4.80 17.78
N LYS A 35 -29.90 -4.33 16.74
CA LYS A 35 -29.43 -3.36 15.73
C LYS A 35 -30.57 -2.46 15.27
N VAL A 36 -30.27 -1.33 14.63
CA VAL A 36 -31.30 -0.44 14.08
C VAL A 36 -32.09 -1.12 12.94
N PRO A 37 -33.42 -1.23 13.02
CA PRO A 37 -34.23 -1.79 11.92
C PRO A 37 -34.08 -0.98 10.62
N ALA A 38 -34.09 -1.65 9.48
CA ALA A 38 -33.78 -1.04 8.17
C ALA A 38 -34.73 0.12 7.85
N GLU A 39 -36.01 -0.10 8.10
CA GLU A 39 -37.12 0.81 7.91
C GLU A 39 -37.09 2.03 8.86
N ARG A 40 -36.29 1.97 9.94
CA ARG A 40 -36.17 3.05 10.93
C ARG A 40 -34.94 3.92 10.74
N VAL A 41 -33.99 3.52 9.88
CA VAL A 41 -32.68 4.19 9.76
C VAL A 41 -32.79 5.67 9.42
N LEU A 42 -33.61 6.02 8.43
CA LEU A 42 -33.78 7.41 7.99
C LEU A 42 -34.43 8.28 9.07
N SER A 43 -35.39 7.73 9.81
CA SER A 43 -36.04 8.42 10.92
C SER A 43 -35.07 8.66 12.07
N ILE A 44 -34.23 7.67 12.40
CA ILE A 44 -33.23 7.78 13.46
C ILE A 44 -32.13 8.78 13.07
N GLU A 45 -31.64 8.75 11.84
CA GLU A 45 -30.68 9.73 11.33
C GLU A 45 -31.23 11.15 11.44
N ALA A 46 -32.50 11.37 11.07
CA ALA A 46 -33.14 12.69 11.14
C ALA A 46 -33.23 13.24 12.57
N VAL A 47 -33.46 12.39 13.58
CA VAL A 47 -33.67 12.84 14.97
C VAL A 47 -32.41 12.80 15.84
N THR A 48 -31.40 12.03 15.44
CA THR A 48 -30.13 11.89 16.18
C THR A 48 -28.95 12.57 15.50
N GLY A 49 -29.05 12.88 14.22
CA GLY A 49 -27.92 13.34 13.39
C GLY A 49 -26.86 12.27 13.12
N VAL A 50 -27.04 11.03 13.61
CA VAL A 50 -26.11 9.94 13.36
C VAL A 50 -26.34 9.41 11.94
N SER A 51 -25.31 9.50 11.10
CA SER A 51 -25.40 9.10 9.69
C SER A 51 -25.90 7.66 9.52
N ARG A 52 -26.76 7.43 8.52
CA ARG A 52 -27.23 6.10 8.09
C ARG A 52 -26.11 5.11 7.80
N LYS A 53 -24.94 5.61 7.36
CA LYS A 53 -23.71 4.82 7.13
C LYS A 53 -23.15 4.22 8.43
N VAL A 54 -23.37 4.89 9.57
CA VAL A 54 -22.98 4.42 10.91
C VAL A 54 -24.08 3.57 11.54
N LEU A 55 -25.36 3.91 11.30
CA LEU A 55 -26.50 3.18 11.85
C LEU A 55 -26.68 1.80 11.23
N ARG A 56 -26.49 1.70 9.90
CA ARG A 56 -26.60 0.45 9.12
C ARG A 56 -25.55 0.39 8.02
N PRO A 57 -24.27 0.17 8.38
CA PRO A 57 -23.18 0.03 7.42
C PRO A 57 -23.38 -1.15 6.47
N ASP A 58 -24.17 -2.15 6.83
CA ASP A 58 -24.54 -3.29 5.98
C ASP A 58 -25.52 -2.92 4.86
N LEU A 59 -26.38 -1.91 5.06
CA LEU A 59 -27.37 -1.47 4.06
C LEU A 59 -26.90 -0.26 3.25
N TYR A 60 -26.12 0.63 3.87
CA TYR A 60 -25.68 1.89 3.28
C TYR A 60 -24.17 1.92 3.02
N ARG A 61 -23.53 0.75 2.93
CA ARG A 61 -22.22 0.63 2.28
C ARG A 61 -22.40 1.13 0.85
N GLU A 62 -21.68 2.19 0.50
CA GLU A 62 -21.60 2.56 -0.90
C GLU A 62 -21.08 1.34 -1.67
N PRO A 63 -21.71 0.99 -2.82
CA PRO A 63 -21.13 -0.02 -3.69
C PRO A 63 -19.66 0.36 -3.86
N ARG A 64 -18.74 -0.57 -3.54
CA ARG A 64 -17.38 -0.43 -4.05
C ARG A 64 -17.58 -0.20 -5.55
N PRO A 65 -17.10 0.92 -6.12
CA PRO A 65 -17.19 1.10 -7.56
C PRO A 65 -16.71 -0.21 -8.20
N PRO A 66 -17.39 -0.71 -9.26
CA PRO A 66 -16.95 -1.92 -9.92
C PRO A 66 -15.44 -1.79 -10.12
N ALA A 67 -14.68 -2.79 -9.67
CA ALA A 67 -13.24 -2.76 -9.82
C ALA A 67 -12.95 -2.38 -11.27
N LYS A 68 -12.19 -1.29 -11.49
CA LYS A 68 -11.73 -0.89 -12.82
C LYS A 68 -11.24 -2.17 -13.48
N GLU A 69 -11.81 -2.55 -14.62
CA GLU A 69 -11.30 -3.69 -15.38
C GLU A 69 -9.87 -3.28 -15.73
N LEU A 70 -8.90 -3.87 -15.02
CA LEU A 70 -7.51 -3.47 -15.12
C LEU A 70 -7.08 -3.76 -16.55
N ASP A 71 -6.63 -2.73 -17.24
CA ASP A 71 -6.02 -2.97 -18.53
C ASP A 71 -4.68 -3.71 -18.34
N GLU A 72 -4.17 -4.26 -19.44
CA GLU A 72 -2.94 -5.07 -19.41
C GLU A 72 -1.73 -4.25 -18.93
N ILE A 73 -1.75 -2.93 -19.11
CA ILE A 73 -0.66 -2.03 -18.72
C ILE A 73 -0.68 -1.84 -17.20
N ASP A 74 -1.82 -1.53 -16.60
CA ASP A 74 -1.97 -1.41 -15.15
C ASP A 74 -1.64 -2.74 -14.45
N LEU A 75 -2.03 -3.87 -15.04
CA LEU A 75 -1.65 -5.18 -14.51
C LEU A 75 -0.13 -5.39 -14.53
N ALA A 76 0.53 -5.08 -15.65
CA ALA A 76 1.98 -5.20 -15.77
C ALA A 76 2.72 -4.28 -14.79
N ARG A 77 2.27 -3.02 -14.66
CA ARG A 77 2.81 -2.04 -13.70
C ARG A 77 2.68 -2.55 -12.26
N ALA A 78 1.50 -3.05 -11.88
CA ALA A 78 1.26 -3.58 -10.54
C ALA A 78 2.15 -4.80 -10.24
N GLN A 79 2.35 -5.69 -11.22
CA GLN A 79 3.24 -6.85 -11.07
C GLN A 79 4.71 -6.44 -10.89
N GLU A 80 5.17 -5.41 -11.61
CA GLU A 80 6.54 -4.92 -11.49
C GLU A 80 6.80 -4.28 -10.12
N TYR A 81 5.87 -3.44 -9.64
CA TYR A 81 5.93 -2.92 -8.27
C TYR A 81 5.93 -4.04 -7.21
N ALA A 82 5.10 -5.08 -7.39
CA ALA A 82 5.03 -6.20 -6.47
C ALA A 82 6.33 -7.02 -6.46
N LEU A 83 6.98 -7.19 -7.62
CA LEU A 83 8.28 -7.84 -7.75
C LEU A 83 9.36 -7.07 -6.98
N LEU A 84 9.48 -5.76 -7.23
CA LEU A 84 10.43 -4.89 -6.54
C LEU A 84 10.19 -4.89 -5.02
N SER A 85 8.93 -4.78 -4.59
CA SER A 85 8.57 -4.88 -3.17
C SER A 85 9.07 -6.20 -2.57
N THR A 86 8.75 -7.33 -3.20
CA THR A 86 9.12 -8.67 -2.71
C THR A 86 10.63 -8.81 -2.51
N LEU A 87 11.42 -8.31 -3.47
CA LEU A 87 12.89 -8.40 -3.45
C LEU A 87 13.53 -7.48 -2.40
N LEU A 88 12.86 -6.38 -2.04
CA LEU A 88 13.36 -5.40 -1.07
C LEU A 88 12.89 -5.67 0.37
N VAL A 89 11.78 -6.40 0.57
CA VAL A 89 11.30 -6.79 1.92
C VAL A 89 12.24 -7.79 2.60
N ARG A 90 12.80 -8.74 1.84
CA ARG A 90 13.68 -9.80 2.37
C ARG A 90 14.51 -10.43 1.26
N ALA A 91 15.59 -11.10 1.63
CA ALA A 91 16.35 -11.93 0.71
C ALA A 91 15.45 -13.02 0.06
N PRO A 92 15.57 -13.25 -1.27
CA PRO A 92 14.80 -14.28 -1.95
C PRO A 92 15.22 -15.69 -1.50
N ASN A 93 14.21 -16.52 -1.19
CA ASN A 93 14.43 -17.93 -0.89
C ASN A 93 14.57 -18.76 -2.19
N ALA A 94 14.88 -20.06 -2.04
CA ALA A 94 15.07 -20.96 -3.18
C ALA A 94 13.86 -21.01 -4.15
N ALA A 95 12.64 -20.94 -3.62
CA ALA A 95 11.43 -20.96 -4.44
C ALA A 95 11.31 -19.69 -5.29
N LEU A 96 11.56 -18.52 -4.69
CA LEU A 96 11.55 -17.25 -5.40
C LEU A 96 12.68 -17.18 -6.43
N LEU A 97 13.90 -17.58 -6.08
CA LEU A 97 15.01 -17.64 -7.04
C LEU A 97 14.69 -18.52 -8.25
N LYS A 98 14.07 -19.69 -8.02
CA LYS A 98 13.61 -20.56 -9.11
C LYS A 98 12.58 -19.86 -10.00
N SER A 99 11.61 -19.16 -9.41
CA SER A 99 10.62 -18.38 -10.19
C SER A 99 11.27 -17.22 -10.97
N LEU A 100 12.25 -16.53 -10.39
CA LEU A 100 12.98 -15.45 -11.05
C LEU A 100 13.83 -15.97 -12.22
N SER A 101 14.45 -17.14 -12.06
CA SER A 101 15.33 -17.74 -13.09
C SER A 101 14.65 -18.04 -14.42
N VAL A 102 13.31 -18.08 -14.44
CA VAL A 102 12.50 -18.31 -15.65
C VAL A 102 11.80 -17.05 -16.15
N LEU A 103 12.07 -15.88 -15.56
CA LEU A 103 11.61 -14.61 -16.09
C LEU A 103 12.10 -14.44 -17.53
N ARG A 104 11.20 -13.90 -18.36
CA ARG A 104 11.48 -13.60 -19.76
C ARG A 104 11.42 -12.10 -19.95
N GLY A 105 12.20 -11.63 -20.91
CA GLY A 105 12.14 -10.25 -21.37
C GLY A 105 12.22 -10.21 -22.89
N ASP A 106 11.97 -9.03 -23.43
CA ASP A 106 12.11 -8.69 -24.85
C ASP A 106 13.31 -7.75 -25.06
N ALA A 107 13.38 -7.12 -26.24
CA ALA A 107 14.46 -6.20 -26.59
C ALA A 107 14.32 -4.80 -25.96
N SER A 108 13.27 -4.54 -25.19
CA SER A 108 13.12 -3.28 -24.46
C SER A 108 14.15 -3.18 -23.32
N PRO A 109 14.49 -1.97 -22.84
CA PRO A 109 15.36 -1.82 -21.68
C PRO A 109 14.86 -2.59 -20.44
N LEU A 110 13.54 -2.62 -20.21
CA LEU A 110 12.93 -3.36 -19.11
C LEU A 110 13.07 -4.87 -19.31
N GLY A 111 12.81 -5.37 -20.52
CA GLY A 111 12.99 -6.78 -20.87
C GLY A 111 14.44 -7.25 -20.71
N VAL A 112 15.41 -6.44 -21.12
CA VAL A 112 16.84 -6.74 -20.89
C VAL A 112 17.17 -6.81 -19.40
N ALA A 113 16.62 -5.91 -18.58
CA ALA A 113 16.80 -5.93 -17.13
C ALA A 113 16.18 -7.19 -16.49
N HIS A 114 15.00 -7.63 -16.94
CA HIS A 114 14.40 -8.90 -16.49
C HIS A 114 15.28 -10.10 -16.81
N VAL A 115 15.84 -10.18 -18.03
CA VAL A 115 16.75 -11.28 -18.42
C VAL A 115 18.01 -11.28 -17.56
N ALA A 116 18.58 -10.11 -17.27
CA ALA A 116 19.76 -10.00 -16.40
C ALA A 116 19.45 -10.46 -14.97
N LEU A 117 18.31 -10.07 -14.41
CA LEU A 117 17.85 -10.54 -13.09
C LEU A 117 17.61 -12.05 -13.08
N ALA A 118 17.01 -12.60 -14.15
CA ALA A 118 16.79 -14.04 -14.28
C ALA A 118 18.10 -14.82 -14.27
N GLN A 119 19.11 -14.35 -15.02
CA GLN A 119 20.43 -14.96 -15.05
C GLN A 119 21.11 -14.90 -13.67
N ALA A 120 21.06 -13.75 -13.00
CA ALA A 120 21.61 -13.59 -11.66
C ALA A 120 20.92 -14.52 -10.63
N ALA A 121 19.60 -14.72 -10.76
CA ALA A 121 18.86 -15.66 -9.93
C ALA A 121 19.25 -17.12 -10.21
N ALA A 122 19.56 -17.47 -11.46
CA ALA A 122 20.00 -18.81 -11.86
C ALA A 122 21.42 -19.14 -11.37
N ASP A 123 22.32 -18.15 -11.38
CA ASP A 123 23.73 -18.31 -10.99
C ASP A 123 23.95 -18.17 -9.47
N GLY A 124 23.03 -17.52 -8.78
CA GLY A 124 23.08 -17.25 -7.35
C GLY A 124 22.72 -18.45 -6.47
N THR A 125 23.18 -18.42 -5.21
CA THR A 125 22.73 -19.37 -4.18
C THR A 125 22.03 -18.60 -3.05
N VAL A 126 21.09 -19.26 -2.37
CA VAL A 126 20.33 -18.65 -1.26
C VAL A 126 21.27 -18.06 -0.22
N GLU A 127 22.29 -18.81 0.19
CA GLU A 127 23.21 -18.40 1.25
C GLU A 127 24.04 -17.16 0.86
N ARG A 128 24.39 -17.03 -0.44
CA ARG A 128 25.15 -15.88 -0.93
C ARG A 128 24.27 -14.64 -1.00
N ILE A 129 23.06 -14.79 -1.53
CA ILE A 129 22.12 -13.68 -1.67
C ILE A 129 21.57 -13.22 -0.31
N GLU A 130 21.38 -14.13 0.65
CA GLU A 130 21.05 -13.78 2.02
C GLU A 130 22.14 -12.95 2.69
N ARG A 131 23.41 -13.33 2.51
CA ARG A 131 24.55 -12.55 3.00
C ARG A 131 24.61 -11.18 2.32
N GLU A 132 24.41 -11.15 1.01
CA GLU A 132 24.36 -9.92 0.22
C GLU A 132 23.27 -8.97 0.72
N TYR A 133 22.05 -9.47 0.91
CA TYR A 133 20.93 -8.70 1.47
C TYR A 133 21.26 -8.15 2.86
N PHE A 134 21.87 -9.00 3.70
CA PHE A 134 22.30 -8.58 5.03
C PHE A 134 23.31 -7.43 4.93
N ASP A 135 24.36 -7.55 4.12
CA ASP A 135 25.39 -6.53 3.98
C ASP A 135 24.82 -5.20 3.41
N LEU A 136 23.86 -5.29 2.48
CA LEU A 136 23.23 -4.14 1.85
C LEU A 136 22.26 -3.39 2.77
N PHE A 137 21.36 -4.08 3.45
CA PHE A 137 20.20 -3.43 4.08
C PHE A 137 20.18 -3.52 5.62
N ILE A 138 20.93 -4.46 6.20
CA ILE A 138 20.90 -4.70 7.66
C ILE A 138 22.24 -4.30 8.29
N GLY A 139 23.31 -4.98 7.89
CA GLY A 139 24.68 -4.79 8.38
C GLY A 139 24.84 -5.07 9.88
N LEU A 140 26.09 -4.98 10.35
CA LEU A 140 26.40 -4.96 11.78
C LEU A 140 26.26 -3.51 12.29
N GLY A 141 25.01 -3.09 12.48
CA GLY A 141 24.63 -1.76 12.95
C GLY A 141 23.94 -0.93 11.87
N ARG A 142 24.50 -0.93 10.64
CA ARG A 142 23.88 -0.27 9.49
C ARG A 142 24.32 -0.95 8.18
N GLY A 143 23.36 -1.23 7.31
CA GLY A 143 23.62 -1.69 5.94
C GLY A 143 24.31 -0.62 5.09
N GLU A 144 24.89 -1.04 3.96
CA GLU A 144 25.45 -0.14 2.95
C GLU A 144 24.42 0.93 2.51
N LEU A 145 23.15 0.54 2.39
CA LEU A 145 22.03 1.38 1.98
C LEU A 145 20.93 1.42 3.03
N LEU A 146 20.24 2.56 3.09
CA LEU A 146 19.05 2.76 3.93
C LEU A 146 17.87 3.11 3.02
N PRO A 147 17.04 2.13 2.62
CA PRO A 147 16.03 2.27 1.58
C PRO A 147 14.79 3.05 2.06
N TYR A 148 14.96 4.23 2.65
CA TYR A 148 13.89 5.05 3.20
C TYR A 148 13.85 6.42 2.57
N ALA A 149 12.64 6.89 2.24
CA ALA A 149 12.43 8.23 1.70
C ALA A 149 12.99 9.30 2.62
N SER A 150 12.75 9.20 3.93
CA SER A 150 13.23 10.18 4.89
C SER A 150 14.76 10.25 4.89
N TYR A 151 15.44 9.10 4.88
CA TYR A 151 16.90 9.07 4.84
C TYR A 151 17.44 9.68 3.55
N TYR A 152 16.88 9.33 2.40
CA TYR A 152 17.31 9.89 1.13
C TYR A 152 17.02 11.40 1.02
N LEU A 153 15.92 11.88 1.57
CA LEU A 153 15.53 13.29 1.43
C LEU A 153 16.14 14.21 2.48
N THR A 154 16.47 13.70 3.68
CA THR A 154 16.92 14.54 4.80
C THR A 154 18.23 14.07 5.45
N GLY A 155 18.68 12.85 5.17
CA GLY A 155 19.80 12.21 5.85
C GLY A 155 19.44 11.51 7.16
N PHE A 156 18.17 11.53 7.59
CA PHE A 156 17.73 10.96 8.87
C PHE A 156 16.43 10.15 8.74
N LEU A 157 16.30 9.10 9.55
CA LEU A 157 15.09 8.29 9.64
C LEU A 157 13.98 9.00 10.42
N HIS A 158 12.72 8.64 10.14
CA HIS A 158 11.53 9.14 10.85
C HIS A 158 11.30 10.66 10.77
N GLU A 159 11.75 11.28 9.68
CA GLU A 159 11.61 12.72 9.47
C GLU A 159 10.29 13.11 8.79
N ARG A 160 10.16 14.41 8.48
CA ARG A 160 8.99 15.01 7.83
C ARG A 160 8.45 14.25 6.60
N PRO A 161 9.25 13.64 5.71
CA PRO A 161 8.73 12.84 4.60
C PRO A 161 7.80 11.71 5.05
N LEU A 162 8.20 10.95 6.07
CA LEU A 162 7.39 9.86 6.62
C LEU A 162 6.07 10.37 7.24
N ALA A 163 6.12 11.49 7.97
CA ALA A 163 4.91 12.09 8.55
C ALA A 163 3.90 12.51 7.47
N ARG A 164 4.37 13.06 6.34
CA ARG A 164 3.52 13.42 5.19
C ARG A 164 2.93 12.19 4.53
N LEU A 165 3.72 11.14 4.34
CA LEU A 165 3.24 9.86 3.81
C LEU A 165 2.11 9.30 4.68
N ARG A 166 2.30 9.23 6.00
CA ARG A 166 1.26 8.74 6.93
C ARG A 166 -0.04 9.53 6.85
N ALA A 167 0.04 10.85 6.67
CA ALA A 167 -1.16 11.68 6.51
C ALA A 167 -1.94 11.31 5.23
N ASP A 168 -1.24 11.06 4.12
CA ASP A 168 -1.87 10.66 2.87
C ASP A 168 -2.42 9.21 2.93
N LEU A 169 -1.67 8.27 3.52
CA LEU A 169 -2.14 6.90 3.74
C LEU A 169 -3.40 6.88 4.64
N GLY A 170 -3.43 7.72 5.68
CA GLY A 170 -4.60 7.88 6.53
C GLY A 170 -5.84 8.40 5.77
N ARG A 171 -5.66 9.30 4.80
CA ARG A 171 -6.76 9.76 3.91
C ARG A 171 -7.27 8.63 3.02
N LEU A 172 -6.39 7.73 2.59
CA LEU A 172 -6.72 6.56 1.76
C LEU A 172 -7.27 5.37 2.56
N GLY A 173 -7.23 5.43 3.89
CA GLY A 173 -7.59 4.30 4.74
C GLY A 173 -6.61 3.12 4.60
N ILE A 174 -5.37 3.39 4.19
CA ILE A 174 -4.30 2.41 4.12
C ILE A 174 -3.61 2.36 5.47
N GLU A 175 -3.60 1.19 6.09
CA GLU A 175 -3.03 0.96 7.40
C GLU A 175 -1.90 -0.06 7.34
N ARG A 176 -0.94 0.08 8.26
CA ARG A 176 0.15 -0.89 8.39
C ARG A 176 -0.37 -2.20 8.97
N ALA A 177 0.09 -3.32 8.41
CA ALA A 177 -0.20 -4.64 8.94
C ALA A 177 0.27 -4.81 10.40
N ALA A 178 -0.54 -5.52 11.20
CA ALA A 178 -0.19 -5.80 12.59
C ALA A 178 1.12 -6.58 12.70
N GLY A 179 2.00 -6.17 13.61
CA GLY A 179 3.31 -6.80 13.81
C GLY A 179 4.39 -6.38 12.81
N ASN A 180 4.06 -5.56 11.80
CA ASN A 180 5.07 -4.87 11.01
C ASN A 180 5.48 -3.57 11.72
N TYR A 181 6.79 -3.39 11.93
CA TYR A 181 7.37 -2.21 12.58
C TYR A 181 8.20 -1.35 11.61
N GLU A 182 8.30 -1.79 10.36
CA GLU A 182 9.01 -1.06 9.31
C GLU A 182 8.29 0.28 9.05
N PRO A 183 9.04 1.40 8.99
CA PRO A 183 8.52 2.68 8.54
C PRO A 183 7.88 2.58 7.15
N GLU A 184 6.73 3.24 6.98
CA GLU A 184 5.94 3.16 5.76
C GLU A 184 6.66 3.78 4.54
N ASP A 185 7.70 4.58 4.78
CA ASP A 185 8.52 5.22 3.74
C ASP A 185 9.70 4.35 3.27
N HIS A 186 9.74 3.09 3.70
CA HIS A 186 10.63 2.08 3.14
C HIS A 186 10.29 1.80 1.65
N ALA A 187 11.30 1.68 0.79
CA ALA A 187 11.15 1.46 -0.65
C ALA A 187 10.20 0.30 -0.97
N ALA A 188 10.39 -0.84 -0.28
CA ALA A 188 9.55 -2.01 -0.47
C ALA A 188 8.08 -1.77 -0.12
N THR A 189 7.81 -0.99 0.92
CA THR A 189 6.44 -0.66 1.35
C THR A 189 5.78 0.32 0.38
N LEU A 190 6.53 1.30 -0.13
CA LEU A 190 6.03 2.18 -1.18
C LEU A 190 5.72 1.40 -2.47
N CYS A 191 6.58 0.46 -2.88
CA CYS A 191 6.31 -0.42 -4.01
C CYS A 191 5.06 -1.30 -3.75
N GLU A 192 4.88 -1.84 -2.54
CA GLU A 192 3.67 -2.60 -2.18
C GLU A 192 2.40 -1.74 -2.29
N ILE A 193 2.45 -0.51 -1.80
CA ILE A 193 1.34 0.45 -1.89
C ILE A 193 1.03 0.75 -3.35
N MET A 194 2.03 1.01 -4.18
CA MET A 194 1.83 1.27 -5.61
C MET A 194 1.26 0.04 -6.34
N ALA A 195 1.76 -1.16 -6.06
CA ALA A 195 1.21 -2.40 -6.59
C ALA A 195 -0.27 -2.56 -6.22
N GLY A 196 -0.63 -2.23 -4.98
CA GLY A 196 -2.00 -2.34 -4.50
C GLY A 196 -2.93 -1.28 -5.07
N ILE A 197 -2.47 -0.04 -5.23
CA ILE A 197 -3.25 1.05 -5.85
C ILE A 197 -3.48 0.77 -7.32
N VAL A 198 -2.40 0.51 -8.08
CA VAL A 198 -2.47 0.27 -9.54
C VAL A 198 -3.21 -1.04 -9.84
N GLY A 199 -2.96 -2.09 -9.06
CA GLY A 199 -3.65 -3.38 -9.18
C GLY A 199 -5.04 -3.41 -8.56
N GLY A 200 -5.57 -2.27 -8.08
CA GLY A 200 -6.93 -2.14 -7.56
C GLY A 200 -7.25 -2.92 -6.28
N SER A 201 -6.26 -3.50 -5.61
CA SER A 201 -6.44 -4.21 -4.34
C SER A 201 -6.61 -3.24 -3.16
N LEU A 202 -5.95 -2.08 -3.24
CA LEU A 202 -6.13 -0.95 -2.32
C LEU A 202 -7.14 0.06 -2.87
N PRO A 203 -7.94 0.71 -1.99
CA PRO A 203 -8.86 1.76 -2.41
C PRO A 203 -8.08 3.00 -2.86
N ALA A 204 -8.42 3.52 -4.05
CA ALA A 204 -7.82 4.72 -4.62
C ALA A 204 -8.79 5.38 -5.59
N GLU A 205 -8.77 6.71 -5.62
CA GLU A 205 -9.45 7.51 -6.65
C GLU A 205 -8.60 7.56 -7.94
N GLU A 206 -9.20 7.99 -9.04
CA GLU A 206 -8.49 8.16 -10.31
C GLU A 206 -7.32 9.17 -10.16
N GLY A 207 -6.15 8.79 -10.65
CA GLY A 207 -4.92 9.56 -10.56
C GLY A 207 -4.27 9.58 -9.16
N GLU A 208 -4.76 8.81 -8.20
CA GLU A 208 -4.12 8.70 -6.88
C GLU A 208 -2.76 7.98 -6.96
N ASP A 209 -2.59 7.03 -7.88
CA ASP A 209 -1.30 6.39 -8.16
C ASP A 209 -0.25 7.43 -8.57
N ARG A 210 -0.60 8.32 -9.50
CA ARG A 210 0.24 9.44 -9.94
C ARG A 210 0.59 10.36 -8.77
N ARG A 211 -0.40 10.75 -7.95
CA ARG A 211 -0.17 11.65 -6.80
C ARG A 211 0.79 11.04 -5.78
N ILE A 212 0.61 9.76 -5.44
CA ILE A 212 1.49 9.05 -4.51
C ILE A 212 2.89 8.93 -5.10
N PHE A 213 2.99 8.56 -6.38
CA PHE A 213 4.28 8.45 -7.07
C PHE A 213 5.05 9.77 -7.09
N GLU A 214 4.45 10.84 -7.59
CA GLU A 214 5.08 12.16 -7.72
C GLU A 214 5.51 12.71 -6.36
N LYS A 215 4.69 12.52 -5.31
CA LYS A 215 4.92 13.09 -3.99
C LYS A 215 5.89 12.28 -3.13
N HIS A 216 5.80 10.95 -3.17
CA HIS A 216 6.46 10.07 -2.19
C HIS A 216 7.52 9.13 -2.77
N LEU A 217 7.56 8.92 -4.08
CA LEU A 217 8.54 8.04 -4.73
C LEU A 217 9.52 8.83 -5.61
N SER A 218 9.01 9.54 -6.61
CA SER A 218 9.79 10.26 -7.63
C SER A 218 10.97 11.10 -7.08
N PRO A 219 10.84 11.82 -5.94
CA PRO A 219 11.92 12.65 -5.42
C PRO A 219 13.20 11.91 -4.99
N TRP A 220 13.14 10.59 -4.80
CA TRP A 220 14.25 9.85 -4.21
C TRP A 220 14.46 8.43 -4.75
N ILE A 221 13.38 7.73 -5.15
CA ILE A 221 13.43 6.28 -5.39
C ILE A 221 14.37 5.91 -6.55
N GLY A 222 14.44 6.76 -7.58
CA GLY A 222 15.38 6.56 -8.69
C GLY A 222 16.84 6.57 -8.23
N ARG A 223 17.20 7.52 -7.35
CA ARG A 223 18.55 7.59 -6.78
C ARG A 223 18.85 6.37 -5.91
N PHE A 224 17.86 5.88 -5.16
CA PHE A 224 18.02 4.64 -4.39
C PHE A 224 18.36 3.45 -5.29
N PHE A 225 17.65 3.27 -6.40
CA PHE A 225 17.94 2.18 -7.33
C PHE A 225 19.29 2.34 -8.04
N THR A 226 19.69 3.58 -8.39
CA THR A 226 21.04 3.85 -8.90
C THR A 226 22.13 3.50 -7.87
N ASP A 227 21.93 3.85 -6.60
CA ASP A 227 22.87 3.49 -5.53
C ASP A 227 22.94 1.96 -5.35
N LEU A 228 21.81 1.26 -5.44
CA LEU A 228 21.73 -0.20 -5.35
C LEU A 228 22.46 -0.90 -6.52
N GLU A 229 22.35 -0.36 -7.73
CA GLU A 229 23.08 -0.84 -8.91
C GLU A 229 24.61 -0.70 -8.75
N CYS A 230 25.02 0.38 -8.08
CA CYS A 230 26.43 0.75 -7.87
C CYS A 230 27.02 0.22 -6.54
N ALA A 231 26.23 -0.44 -5.69
CA ALA A 231 26.66 -0.90 -4.38
C ALA A 231 27.80 -1.93 -4.47
N LYS A 232 28.70 -1.91 -3.49
CA LYS A 232 29.92 -2.72 -3.49
C LYS A 232 29.62 -4.19 -3.26
N ALA A 233 28.69 -4.48 -2.37
CA ALA A 233 28.27 -5.83 -2.02
C ALA A 233 26.97 -6.21 -2.74
N ALA A 234 26.92 -6.10 -4.07
CA ALA A 234 25.68 -6.33 -4.83
C ALA A 234 25.76 -7.24 -6.08
N PRO A 235 26.36 -8.45 -6.06
CA PRO A 235 26.35 -9.34 -7.24
C PRO A 235 24.95 -9.64 -7.80
N PHE A 236 23.95 -9.90 -6.97
CA PHE A 236 22.56 -10.14 -7.36
C PHE A 236 21.74 -8.84 -7.36
N TYR A 237 21.78 -8.09 -6.27
CA TYR A 237 20.95 -6.92 -6.03
C TYR A 237 21.26 -5.74 -6.95
N ARG A 238 22.44 -5.70 -7.60
CA ARG A 238 22.67 -4.71 -8.64
C ARG A 238 21.72 -4.85 -9.83
N HIS A 239 21.28 -6.07 -10.12
CA HIS A 239 20.30 -6.33 -11.17
C HIS A 239 18.89 -5.91 -10.74
N VAL A 240 18.59 -5.99 -9.44
CA VAL A 240 17.39 -5.38 -8.84
C VAL A 240 17.46 -3.86 -8.92
N GLY A 241 18.64 -3.28 -8.65
CA GLY A 241 18.95 -1.86 -8.85
C GLY A 241 18.67 -1.40 -10.27
N ALA A 242 19.27 -2.07 -11.26
CA ALA A 242 19.09 -1.76 -12.68
C ALA A 242 17.62 -1.89 -13.12
N LEU A 243 16.93 -2.96 -12.71
CA LEU A 243 15.51 -3.17 -13.02
C LEU A 243 14.63 -2.05 -12.45
N GLY A 244 14.80 -1.77 -11.15
CA GLY A 244 14.04 -0.72 -10.48
C GLY A 244 14.33 0.67 -11.05
N HIS A 245 15.58 0.97 -11.41
CA HIS A 245 15.93 2.23 -12.06
C HIS A 245 15.22 2.40 -13.40
N VAL A 246 15.32 1.40 -14.30
CA VAL A 246 14.63 1.44 -15.61
C VAL A 246 13.13 1.59 -15.44
N PHE A 247 12.52 0.81 -14.56
CA PHE A 247 11.08 0.87 -14.33
C PHE A 247 10.62 2.22 -13.79
N ILE A 248 11.33 2.80 -12.82
CA ILE A 248 10.98 4.11 -12.25
C ILE A 248 11.11 5.23 -13.29
N GLU A 249 12.09 5.17 -14.19
CA GLU A 249 12.19 6.17 -15.26
C GLU A 249 11.01 6.05 -16.25
N ILE A 250 10.60 4.81 -16.60
CA ILE A 250 9.39 4.58 -17.40
C ILE A 250 8.15 5.17 -16.71
N GLU A 251 7.98 4.93 -15.40
CA GLU A 251 6.86 5.48 -14.62
C GLU A 251 6.87 7.02 -14.61
N LYS A 252 8.05 7.64 -14.43
CA LYS A 252 8.18 9.10 -14.48
C LYS A 252 7.78 9.66 -15.83
N GLU A 253 8.24 9.06 -16.93
CA GLU A 253 7.88 9.48 -18.28
C GLU A 253 6.38 9.31 -18.53
N ALA A 254 5.81 8.18 -18.15
CA ALA A 254 4.39 7.89 -18.31
C ALA A 254 3.52 8.92 -17.56
N PHE A 255 3.86 9.26 -16.32
CA PHE A 255 3.13 10.26 -15.54
C PHE A 255 3.35 11.70 -16.04
N ALA A 256 4.46 11.99 -16.72
CA ALA A 256 4.70 13.31 -17.30
C ALA A 256 3.84 13.60 -18.54
N LEU A 257 3.33 12.56 -19.22
CA LEU A 257 2.44 12.73 -20.37
C LEU A 257 1.08 13.32 -19.94
N PRO A 258 0.52 14.26 -20.73
CA PRO A 258 -0.82 14.77 -20.47
C PRO A 258 -1.85 13.67 -20.68
N SER A 259 -2.78 13.57 -19.72
CA SER A 259 -3.93 12.65 -19.75
C SER A 259 -4.97 13.05 -20.79
#